data_AF-A0A356ET85-F1
#
_entry.id   AF-A0A356ET85-F1
#
_cell.length_a   1.000
_cell.length_b   1.000
_cell.length_c   1.000
_cell.angle_alpha   90.00
_cell.angle_beta   90.00
_cell.angle_gamma   90.00
#
_symmetry.space_group_name_H-M   'P 1'
#
loop_
_entity.id
_entity.type
_entity.pdbx_description
1 polymer ?
#
loop_
_entity_poly.entity_id
_entity_poly.type
_entity_poly.pdbx_seq_one_letter_code
_entity_poly.pdbx_strand_id
1 'polypeptide(L)'
;MFALSRSRRLLPVVFFALLFLAGCGDGRLEADRAKAESQVNRCADTLDGQTTEAGVYIRPEKPELPEKDPWGASLVVHYSQGGTTETLVVRSFGPDEISHTEDDITTQRVAVNLKGIGQGIKENADETAEETTKGAVRGAIEGAKEGIRNALKKDNDHKETPNPSPEPSAPNP
;
A
#
# COMPACT_ATOMS: atom_id res chain seq x y z
N MET A 1 94.02 -10.07 -34.52
CA MET A 1 92.96 -10.93 -35.09
C MET A 1 91.65 -10.54 -34.41
N PHE A 2 90.79 -9.79 -35.11
CA PHE A 2 89.54 -9.25 -34.55
C PHE A 2 88.43 -10.29 -34.65
N ALA A 3 87.82 -10.65 -33.53
CA ALA A 3 86.61 -11.47 -33.50
C ALA A 3 85.41 -10.55 -33.17
N LEU A 4 84.67 -10.17 -34.21
CA LEU A 4 83.28 -9.72 -34.08
C LEU A 4 82.39 -10.92 -33.69
N SER A 5 81.20 -10.61 -33.16
CA SER A 5 79.91 -11.23 -33.54
C SER A 5 79.11 -11.84 -32.39
N ARG A 6 78.11 -11.09 -31.90
CA ARG A 6 76.65 -11.36 -32.05
C ARG A 6 75.87 -10.82 -30.86
N SER A 7 75.30 -9.63 -31.09
CA SER A 7 74.22 -9.03 -30.33
C SER A 7 72.98 -9.93 -30.37
N ARG A 8 72.72 -10.69 -29.29
CA ARG A 8 71.43 -11.38 -29.09
C ARG A 8 70.45 -10.42 -28.42
N ARG A 9 69.75 -9.62 -29.22
CA ARG A 9 68.52 -8.95 -28.79
C ARG A 9 67.42 -10.01 -28.74
N LEU A 10 67.24 -10.62 -27.58
CA LEU A 10 66.09 -11.50 -27.32
C LEU A 10 64.84 -10.64 -27.13
N LEU A 11 63.95 -10.77 -28.11
CA LEU A 11 62.53 -10.44 -28.18
C LEU A 11 61.85 -9.99 -26.86
N PRO A 12 61.25 -8.79 -26.82
CA PRO A 12 60.07 -8.52 -26.02
C PRO A 12 58.82 -8.72 -26.89
N VAL A 13 58.54 -9.93 -27.36
CA VAL A 13 57.34 -10.19 -28.21
C VAL A 13 56.36 -11.16 -27.55
N VAL A 14 56.73 -11.78 -26.42
CA VAL A 14 55.88 -12.79 -25.76
C VAL A 14 54.89 -12.19 -24.75
N PHE A 15 55.04 -10.92 -24.35
CA PHE A 15 54.19 -10.34 -23.29
C PHE A 15 52.83 -9.79 -23.75
N PHE A 16 52.58 -9.68 -25.06
CA PHE A 16 51.35 -9.06 -25.59
C PHE A 16 50.25 -10.06 -25.98
N ALA A 17 50.51 -11.37 -25.91
CA ALA A 17 49.55 -12.40 -26.35
C ALA A 17 48.58 -12.89 -25.24
N LEU A 18 48.73 -12.41 -24.00
CA LEU A 18 47.91 -12.87 -22.85
C LEU A 18 46.71 -11.97 -22.52
N LEU A 19 46.44 -10.91 -23.28
CA LEU A 19 45.33 -9.96 -23.01
C LEU A 19 44.04 -10.22 -23.81
N PHE A 20 43.97 -11.27 -24.63
CA PHE A 20 42.82 -11.53 -25.51
C PHE A 20 41.79 -12.54 -25.00
N LEU A 21 41.92 -13.06 -23.77
CA LEU A 21 40.99 -14.07 -23.21
C LEU A 21 39.92 -13.52 -22.25
N ALA A 22 39.84 -12.21 -22.05
CA ALA A 22 38.96 -11.61 -21.04
C ALA A 22 37.54 -11.21 -21.55
N GLY A 23 37.14 -11.56 -22.77
CA GLY A 23 35.97 -10.94 -23.42
C GLY A 23 34.77 -11.83 -23.77
N CYS A 24 34.79 -13.14 -23.47
CA CYS A 24 33.74 -14.07 -23.95
C CYS A 24 32.73 -14.53 -22.88
N GLY A 25 32.81 -14.05 -21.63
CA GLY A 25 31.93 -14.48 -20.54
C GLY A 25 30.65 -13.64 -20.38
N ASP A 26 30.77 -12.32 -20.52
CA ASP A 26 29.75 -11.40 -20.02
C ASP A 26 28.45 -11.43 -20.83
N GLY A 27 28.53 -11.63 -22.15
CA GLY A 27 27.34 -11.62 -23.01
C GLY A 27 26.34 -12.75 -22.72
N ARG A 28 26.82 -13.90 -22.24
CA ARG A 28 25.92 -15.01 -21.86
C ARG A 28 25.25 -14.75 -20.52
N LEU A 29 26.02 -14.24 -19.55
CA LEU A 29 25.50 -13.90 -18.22
C LEU A 29 24.39 -12.84 -18.32
N GLU A 30 24.61 -11.79 -19.12
CA GLU A 30 23.61 -10.74 -19.36
C GLU A 30 22.35 -11.27 -20.05
N ALA A 31 22.51 -12.15 -21.04
CA ALA A 31 21.36 -12.78 -21.72
C ALA A 31 20.55 -13.68 -20.78
N ASP A 32 21.23 -14.46 -19.93
CA ASP A 32 20.60 -15.31 -18.91
C ASP A 32 19.90 -14.43 -17.86
N ARG A 33 20.51 -13.32 -17.42
CA ARG A 33 19.88 -12.35 -16.51
C ARG A 33 18.60 -11.75 -17.08
N ALA A 34 18.64 -11.23 -18.31
CA ALA A 34 17.47 -10.67 -18.98
C ALA A 34 16.34 -11.71 -19.15
N LYS A 35 16.71 -12.97 -19.40
CA LYS A 35 15.75 -14.07 -19.49
C LYS A 35 15.10 -14.36 -18.13
N ALA A 36 15.89 -14.42 -17.05
CA ALA A 36 15.38 -14.61 -15.69
C ALA A 36 14.45 -13.45 -15.28
N GLU A 37 14.81 -12.21 -15.57
CA GLU A 37 13.96 -11.04 -15.33
C GLU A 37 12.61 -11.13 -16.06
N SER A 38 12.63 -11.56 -17.33
CA SER A 38 11.40 -11.78 -18.09
C SER A 38 10.55 -12.91 -17.50
N GLN A 39 11.16 -14.00 -17.04
CA GLN A 39 10.45 -15.12 -16.41
C GLN A 39 9.81 -14.69 -15.09
N VAL A 40 10.57 -14.06 -14.20
CA VAL A 40 10.10 -13.59 -12.89
C VAL A 40 8.95 -12.59 -13.05
N ASN A 41 9.05 -11.65 -14.00
CA ASN A 41 7.96 -10.72 -14.31
C ASN A 41 6.71 -11.43 -14.82
N ARG A 42 6.84 -12.34 -15.79
CA ARG A 42 5.71 -13.10 -16.34
C ARG A 42 5.02 -13.94 -15.26
N CYS A 43 5.79 -14.59 -14.40
CA CYS A 43 5.26 -15.36 -13.28
C CYS A 43 4.51 -14.44 -12.29
N ALA A 44 5.09 -13.29 -11.96
CA ALA A 44 4.43 -12.30 -11.11
C ALA A 44 3.11 -11.82 -11.70
N ASP A 45 3.06 -11.49 -12.99
CA ASP A 45 1.83 -11.05 -13.68
C ASP A 45 0.78 -12.17 -13.73
N THR A 46 1.21 -13.41 -13.95
CA THR A 46 0.31 -14.57 -13.98
C THR A 46 -0.32 -14.86 -12.62
N LEU A 47 0.46 -14.71 -11.54
CA LEU A 47 -0.01 -14.86 -10.17
C LEU A 47 -0.83 -13.66 -9.71
N ASP A 48 -0.52 -12.46 -10.20
CA ASP A 48 -1.26 -11.24 -9.89
C ASP A 48 -2.70 -11.30 -10.41
N GLY A 49 -2.92 -11.93 -11.57
CA GLY A 49 -4.26 -12.21 -12.08
C GLY A 49 -5.05 -13.27 -11.30
N GLN A 50 -4.44 -13.95 -10.33
CA GLN A 50 -5.07 -15.02 -9.53
C GLN A 50 -5.47 -14.50 -8.15
N THR A 51 -6.50 -13.66 -8.14
CA THR A 51 -7.10 -13.14 -6.90
C THR A 51 -8.53 -13.64 -6.71
N THR A 52 -8.94 -13.75 -5.46
CA THR A 52 -10.36 -13.87 -5.08
C THR A 52 -11.10 -12.57 -5.39
N GLU A 53 -12.44 -12.59 -5.36
CA GLU A 53 -13.28 -11.38 -5.50
C GLU A 53 -12.95 -10.30 -4.45
N ALA A 54 -12.41 -10.69 -3.31
CA ALA A 54 -11.99 -9.77 -2.25
C ALA A 54 -10.61 -9.13 -2.48
N GLY A 55 -9.90 -9.49 -3.56
CA GLY A 55 -8.55 -9.01 -3.85
C GLY A 55 -7.44 -9.72 -3.07
N VAL A 56 -7.71 -10.90 -2.50
CA VAL A 56 -6.70 -11.75 -1.83
C VAL A 56 -6.09 -12.70 -2.85
N TYR A 57 -4.77 -12.81 -2.89
CA TYR A 57 -4.06 -13.71 -3.80
C TYR A 57 -4.34 -15.19 -3.46
N ILE A 58 -4.53 -16.00 -4.51
CA ILE A 58 -4.64 -17.45 -4.38
C ILE A 58 -3.22 -18.02 -4.28
N ARG A 59 -2.92 -18.69 -3.15
CA ARG A 59 -1.58 -19.21 -2.86
C ARG A 59 -1.44 -20.64 -3.37
N PRO A 60 -0.35 -20.97 -4.09
CA PRO A 60 -0.02 -22.35 -4.42
C PRO A 60 0.30 -23.16 -3.15
N GLU A 61 0.14 -24.48 -3.21
CA GLU A 61 0.44 -25.39 -2.10
C GLU A 61 1.92 -25.32 -1.68
N LYS A 62 2.81 -25.12 -2.66
CA LYS A 62 4.24 -24.97 -2.46
C LYS A 62 4.67 -23.56 -2.86
N PRO A 63 5.62 -22.95 -2.14
CA PRO A 63 6.18 -21.65 -2.52
C PRO A 63 7.09 -21.72 -3.74
N GLU A 64 7.51 -22.91 -4.15
CA GLU A 64 8.34 -23.12 -5.33
C GLU A 64 7.45 -23.27 -6.58
N LEU A 65 7.75 -22.49 -7.62
CA LEU A 65 7.10 -22.63 -8.91
C LEU A 65 7.72 -23.80 -9.69
N PRO A 66 6.95 -24.45 -10.59
CA PRO A 66 7.45 -25.56 -11.39
C PRO A 66 8.49 -25.14 -12.44
N GLU A 67 8.53 -23.85 -12.80
CA GLU A 67 9.51 -23.31 -13.74
C GLU A 67 10.86 -23.07 -13.06
N LYS A 68 11.93 -23.36 -13.81
CA LYS A 68 13.31 -23.10 -13.43
C LYS A 68 13.83 -21.86 -14.13
N ASP A 69 14.68 -21.13 -13.44
CA ASP A 69 15.43 -20.02 -14.04
C ASP A 69 16.54 -20.55 -14.99
N PRO A 70 17.27 -19.66 -15.68
CA PRO A 70 18.31 -20.06 -16.63
C PRO A 70 19.49 -20.81 -16.02
N TRP A 71 19.68 -20.70 -14.70
CA TRP A 71 20.75 -21.37 -13.95
C TRP A 71 20.29 -22.71 -13.35
N GLY A 72 18.99 -22.99 -13.37
CA GLY A 72 18.39 -24.25 -12.91
C GLY A 72 17.77 -24.18 -11.52
N ALA A 73 17.81 -23.02 -10.86
CA ALA A 73 17.19 -22.82 -9.56
C ALA A 73 15.66 -22.69 -9.70
N SER A 74 14.94 -23.09 -8.65
CA SER A 74 13.48 -22.90 -8.60
C SER A 74 13.16 -21.43 -8.37
N LEU A 75 12.13 -20.93 -9.05
CA LEU A 75 11.55 -19.64 -8.68
C LEU A 75 10.74 -19.80 -7.39
N VAL A 76 10.88 -18.84 -6.47
CA VAL A 76 10.17 -18.84 -5.18
C VAL A 76 9.19 -17.69 -5.12
N VAL A 77 8.00 -17.96 -4.58
CA VAL A 77 6.96 -16.97 -4.33
C VAL A 77 6.78 -16.73 -2.82
N HIS A 78 6.71 -15.46 -2.45
CA HIS A 78 6.38 -15.01 -1.11
C HIS A 78 5.16 -14.09 -1.14
N TYR A 79 4.24 -14.32 -0.21
CA TYR A 79 3.06 -13.49 0.01
C TYR A 79 3.16 -12.84 1.39
N SER A 80 2.86 -11.55 1.48
CA SER A 80 2.78 -10.84 2.75
C SER A 80 1.54 -9.95 2.76
N GLN A 81 0.90 -9.84 3.93
CA GLN A 81 -0.30 -9.01 4.10
C GLN A 81 0.01 -7.86 5.06
N GLY A 82 -0.29 -6.65 4.63
CA GLY A 82 -0.14 -5.42 5.41
C GLY A 82 -1.39 -4.56 5.32
N GLY A 83 -2.17 -4.50 6.39
CA GLY A 83 -3.41 -3.71 6.45
C GLY A 83 -4.41 -4.10 5.36
N THR A 84 -4.72 -3.16 4.46
CA THR A 84 -5.64 -3.33 3.32
C THR A 84 -4.94 -3.79 2.04
N THR A 85 -3.65 -4.12 2.10
CA THR A 85 -2.86 -4.53 0.93
C THR A 85 -2.26 -5.91 1.13
N GLU A 86 -2.24 -6.70 0.07
CA GLU A 86 -1.46 -7.93 -0.01
C GLU A 86 -0.36 -7.74 -1.07
N THR A 87 0.83 -8.21 -0.75
CA THR A 87 2.03 -8.09 -1.58
C THR A 87 2.49 -9.48 -1.99
N LEU A 88 2.68 -9.65 -3.29
CA LEU A 88 3.24 -10.82 -3.94
C LEU A 88 4.68 -10.49 -4.37
N VAL A 89 5.63 -11.34 -4.01
CA VAL A 89 7.04 -11.25 -4.45
C VAL A 89 7.44 -12.56 -5.11
N VAL A 90 7.90 -12.51 -6.36
CA VAL A 90 8.51 -13.64 -7.06
C VAL A 90 10.01 -13.40 -7.14
N ARG A 91 10.82 -14.44 -6.87
CA ARG A 91 12.28 -14.39 -6.82
C ARG A 91 12.94 -15.52 -7.60
N SER A 92 13.99 -15.20 -8.34
CA SER A 92 15.06 -16.12 -8.75
C SER A 92 16.29 -15.85 -7.89
N PHE A 93 17.00 -16.91 -7.47
CA PHE A 93 18.24 -16.79 -6.69
C PHE A 93 19.46 -16.47 -7.57
N GLY A 94 19.29 -16.36 -8.89
CA GLY A 94 20.42 -16.07 -9.76
C GLY A 94 21.43 -17.23 -9.83
N PRO A 95 22.66 -16.95 -10.32
CA PRO A 95 23.70 -17.95 -10.54
C PRO A 95 24.32 -18.54 -9.26
N ASP A 96 24.22 -17.87 -8.11
CA ASP A 96 24.83 -18.34 -6.85
C ASP A 96 23.92 -19.32 -6.07
N GLU A 97 22.63 -19.39 -6.43
CA GLU A 97 21.58 -20.16 -5.76
C GLU A 97 21.38 -19.79 -4.27
N ILE A 98 21.89 -18.63 -3.83
CA ILE A 98 21.80 -18.16 -2.45
C ILE A 98 20.75 -17.06 -2.37
N SER A 99 19.73 -17.26 -1.54
CA SER A 99 18.71 -16.24 -1.32
C SER A 99 19.28 -15.00 -0.64
N HIS A 100 18.76 -13.83 -0.99
CA HIS A 100 19.05 -12.51 -0.41
C HIS A 100 20.48 -12.00 -0.71
N THR A 101 21.00 -12.31 -1.89
CA THR A 101 22.26 -11.76 -2.41
C THR A 101 21.99 -10.69 -3.47
N GLU A 102 23.06 -10.09 -4.03
CA GLU A 102 22.96 -9.12 -5.14
C GLU A 102 22.57 -9.79 -6.48
N ASP A 103 22.67 -11.12 -6.53
CA ASP A 103 22.31 -11.94 -7.68
C ASP A 103 20.82 -12.27 -7.74
N ASP A 104 20.09 -12.03 -6.63
CA ASP A 104 18.63 -12.20 -6.58
C ASP A 104 17.92 -11.29 -7.59
N ILE A 105 17.05 -11.88 -8.41
CA ILE A 105 16.16 -11.15 -9.30
C ILE A 105 14.75 -11.23 -8.73
N THR A 106 14.16 -10.09 -8.40
CA THR A 106 12.85 -10.03 -7.75
C THR A 106 11.87 -9.12 -8.48
N THR A 107 10.61 -9.54 -8.52
CA THR A 107 9.48 -8.72 -8.98
C THR A 107 8.38 -8.74 -7.93
N GLN A 108 7.79 -7.56 -7.67
CA GLN A 108 6.72 -7.36 -6.72
C GLN A 108 5.41 -6.94 -7.40
N ARG A 109 4.29 -7.43 -6.88
CA ARG A 109 2.92 -6.99 -7.22
C ARG A 109 2.14 -6.74 -5.94
N VAL A 110 1.15 -5.84 -6.01
CA VAL A 110 0.35 -5.43 -4.85
C VAL A 110 -1.11 -5.40 -5.24
N ALA A 111 -1.94 -6.08 -4.44
CA ALA A 111 -3.39 -6.06 -4.57
C ALA A 111 -4.03 -5.39 -3.34
N VAL A 112 -5.11 -4.65 -3.56
CA VAL A 112 -5.92 -4.08 -2.47
C VAL A 112 -6.93 -5.13 -2.01
N ASN A 113 -6.83 -5.54 -0.76
CA ASN A 113 -7.75 -6.46 -0.11
C ASN A 113 -8.93 -5.67 0.49
N LEU A 114 -10.11 -5.83 -0.11
CA LEU A 114 -11.34 -5.13 0.31
C LEU A 114 -11.93 -5.67 1.62
N LYS A 115 -11.49 -6.83 2.13
CA LYS A 115 -11.94 -7.32 3.45
C LYS A 115 -11.64 -6.29 4.55
N GLY A 116 -10.51 -5.60 4.49
CA GLY A 116 -10.13 -4.60 5.49
C GLY A 116 -11.01 -3.34 5.46
N ILE A 117 -11.49 -2.95 4.28
CA ILE A 117 -12.33 -1.74 4.11
C ILE A 117 -13.73 -1.96 4.69
N GLY A 118 -14.31 -3.13 4.49
CA GLY A 118 -15.64 -3.46 5.03
C GLY A 118 -15.70 -3.52 6.56
N GLN A 119 -14.62 -3.98 7.22
CA GLN A 119 -14.53 -3.99 8.68
C GLN A 119 -14.29 -2.58 9.26
N GLY A 120 -13.40 -1.78 8.66
CA GLY A 120 -13.07 -0.44 9.16
C GLY A 120 -14.20 0.60 9.03
N ILE A 121 -15.08 0.46 8.04
CA ILE A 121 -16.28 1.32 7.94
C ILE A 121 -17.32 0.91 8.98
N LYS A 122 -17.47 -0.38 9.26
CA LYS A 122 -18.46 -0.86 10.22
C LYS A 122 -18.10 -0.47 11.65
N GLU A 123 -16.83 -0.61 12.05
CA GLU A 123 -16.38 -0.20 13.40
C GLU A 123 -16.53 1.31 13.64
N ASN A 124 -16.22 2.16 12.65
CA ASN A 124 -16.42 3.61 12.80
C ASN A 124 -17.90 4.02 12.73
N ALA A 125 -18.71 3.35 11.91
CA ALA A 125 -20.15 3.62 11.84
C ALA A 125 -20.86 3.23 13.14
N ASP A 126 -20.46 2.12 13.77
CA ASP A 126 -21.04 1.66 15.03
C ASP A 126 -20.63 2.58 16.20
N GLU A 127 -19.36 3.04 16.27
CA GLU A 127 -18.95 4.05 17.27
C GLU A 127 -19.65 5.41 17.07
N THR A 128 -19.77 5.85 15.82
CA THR A 128 -20.44 7.13 15.51
C THR A 128 -21.94 7.04 15.79
N ALA A 129 -22.58 5.90 15.53
CA ALA A 129 -23.99 5.69 15.83
C ALA A 129 -24.25 5.74 17.35
N GLU A 130 -23.43 5.08 18.17
CA GLU A 130 -23.59 5.12 19.63
C GLU A 130 -23.43 6.52 20.22
N GLU A 131 -22.46 7.32 19.74
CA GLU A 131 -22.30 8.71 20.21
C GLU A 131 -23.42 9.64 19.73
N THR A 132 -23.88 9.47 18.48
CA THR A 132 -24.95 10.32 17.93
C THR A 132 -26.29 10.06 18.64
N THR A 133 -26.55 8.82 19.06
CA THR A 133 -27.78 8.48 19.79
C THR A 133 -27.77 9.07 21.21
N LYS A 134 -26.63 9.07 21.90
CA LYS A 134 -26.48 9.74 23.21
C LYS A 134 -26.63 11.25 23.11
N GLY A 135 -26.10 11.88 22.06
CA GLY A 135 -26.23 13.32 21.81
C GLY A 135 -27.68 13.76 21.53
N ALA A 136 -28.40 13.01 20.69
CA ALA A 136 -29.77 13.33 20.32
C ALA A 136 -30.76 13.23 21.50
N VAL A 137 -30.60 12.22 22.36
CA VAL A 137 -31.46 12.04 23.55
C VAL A 137 -31.25 13.15 24.57
N ARG A 138 -30.00 13.58 24.76
CA ARG A 138 -29.68 14.68 25.69
C ARG A 138 -30.23 16.03 25.18
N GLY A 139 -30.11 16.29 23.88
CA GLY A 139 -30.66 17.48 23.24
C GLY A 139 -32.20 17.55 23.28
N ALA A 140 -32.89 16.41 23.12
CA ALA A 140 -34.35 16.36 23.21
C ALA A 140 -34.86 16.65 24.63
N ILE A 141 -34.17 16.17 25.67
CA ILE A 141 -34.54 16.40 27.07
C ILE A 141 -34.31 17.87 27.45
N GLU A 142 -33.19 18.47 27.03
CA GLU A 142 -32.92 19.89 27.28
C GLU A 142 -33.90 20.79 26.52
N GLY A 143 -34.19 20.49 25.25
CA GLY A 143 -35.17 21.25 24.46
C GLY A 143 -36.59 21.20 25.04
N ALA A 144 -37.03 20.04 25.53
CA ALA A 144 -38.33 19.91 26.20
C ALA A 144 -38.38 20.69 27.52
N LYS A 145 -37.28 20.67 28.31
CA LYS A 145 -37.19 21.38 29.58
C LYS A 145 -37.21 22.90 29.40
N GLU A 146 -36.53 23.42 28.37
CA GLU A 146 -36.57 24.85 28.05
C GLU A 146 -37.93 25.29 27.48
N GLY A 147 -38.56 24.46 26.64
CA GLY A 147 -39.90 24.75 26.10
C GLY A 147 -40.96 24.93 27.18
N ILE A 148 -40.98 24.04 28.18
CA ILE A 148 -41.93 24.12 29.31
C ILE A 148 -41.63 25.34 30.19
N ARG A 149 -40.34 25.65 30.42
CA ARG A 149 -39.93 26.81 31.24
C ARG A 149 -40.32 28.14 30.61
N ASN A 150 -40.24 28.26 29.29
CA ASN A 150 -40.64 29.48 28.57
C ASN A 150 -42.16 29.64 28.51
N ALA A 151 -42.92 28.55 28.37
CA ALA A 151 -44.38 28.60 28.42
C ALA A 151 -44.90 29.08 29.79
N LEU A 152 -44.30 28.58 30.89
CA LEU A 152 -44.69 28.97 32.26
C LEU A 152 -44.33 30.43 32.62
N LYS A 153 -43.30 31.02 32.00
CA LYS A 153 -42.98 32.45 32.20
C LYS A 153 -43.98 33.35 31.47
N LYS A 154 -44.44 32.96 30.28
CA LYS A 154 -45.32 33.77 29.44
C LYS A 154 -46.72 33.99 30.04
N ASP A 155 -47.22 33.05 30.84
CA ASP A 155 -48.52 33.18 31.51
C ASP A 155 -48.52 34.12 32.73
N ASN A 156 -47.35 34.44 33.30
CA ASN A 156 -47.27 35.36 34.44
C ASN A 156 -47.24 36.85 34.04
N ASP A 157 -46.85 37.16 32.81
CA ASP A 157 -46.71 38.56 32.34
C ASP A 157 -47.99 39.15 31.71
N HIS A 158 -49.08 38.39 31.60
CA HIS A 158 -50.32 38.83 30.96
C HIS A 158 -51.46 39.24 31.92
N LYS A 159 -51.13 39.57 33.18
CA LYS A 159 -52.09 39.94 34.24
C LYS A 159 -52.10 41.43 34.63
N GLU A 160 -51.68 42.34 33.75
CA GLU A 160 -51.94 43.78 33.90
C GLU A 160 -52.94 44.26 32.85
N THR A 161 -54.20 44.38 33.25
CA THR A 161 -55.26 45.07 32.50
C THR A 161 -55.15 46.59 32.66
N PRO A 162 -55.30 47.41 31.60
CA PRO A 162 -55.36 48.86 31.72
C PRO A 162 -56.71 49.31 32.29
N ASN A 163 -56.66 50.16 33.31
CA ASN A 163 -57.80 50.79 33.97
C ASN A 163 -58.40 51.90 33.07
N PRO A 164 -59.71 51.92 32.77
CA PRO A 164 -60.31 53.02 32.02
C PRO A 164 -60.50 54.24 32.92
N SER A 165 -59.89 55.38 32.56
CA SER A 165 -60.12 56.66 33.24
C SER A 165 -61.45 57.30 32.80
N PRO A 166 -62.20 57.93 33.73
CA PRO A 166 -63.50 58.53 33.44
C PRO A 166 -63.39 59.92 32.81
N GLU A 167 -64.40 60.24 32.00
CA GLU A 167 -64.74 61.57 31.47
C GLU A 167 -64.72 62.68 32.55
N PRO A 168 -64.31 63.90 32.18
CA PRO A 168 -64.82 65.10 32.82
C PRO A 168 -65.81 65.83 31.90
N SER A 169 -67.00 65.98 32.45
CA SER A 169 -68.09 66.86 32.06
C SER A 169 -67.68 68.34 32.04
N ALA A 170 -68.10 69.06 31.00
CA ALA A 170 -68.00 70.52 30.94
C ALA A 170 -69.36 71.18 31.24
N PRO A 171 -69.40 72.27 32.03
CA PRO A 171 -70.62 73.03 32.31
C PRO A 171 -70.87 74.16 31.30
N ASN A 172 -72.16 74.49 31.13
CA ASN A 172 -72.72 75.65 30.42
C ASN A 172 -72.11 76.99 30.91
N PRO A 173 -72.04 78.01 30.04
CA PRO A 173 -73.17 78.94 29.92
C PRO A 173 -73.79 79.04 28.52
#